data_AF-A0A1D7VWK2-F1
#
_entry.id   AF-A0A1D7VWK2-F1
#
_cell.length_a   1.000
_cell.length_b   1.000
_cell.length_c   1.000
_cell.angle_alpha   90.00
_cell.angle_beta   90.00
_cell.angle_gamma   90.00
#
_symmetry.space_group_name_H-M   'P 1'
#
loop_
_entity.id
_entity.type
_entity.pdbx_description
1 polymer ?
#
loop_
_entity_poly.entity_id
_entity_poly.type
_entity_poly.pdbx_seq_one_letter_code
_entity_poly.pdbx_strand_id
1 'polypeptide(L)'
;MVPVVQVHQADAPGIPFPEGTDLLQVLWCPYAHGEYCYPLPQVHWRDSRGIGDILSTPAPVEGLPEDWYPNPCVVHPEQVTEYPSNDLSWDMRDALRQRFDELHATTGLHYWYHLADAPGIKLGGYPGWTQEPCWPDCEACGGRMEHLLTVASWEFDGESWRTWLPVEDRTDSGWTEAANNPAGLCLGDAGGVYIFECRACPDRPIGHWFDCS
;
A
#
# COMPACT_ATOMS: atom_id res chain seq x y z
N MET A 1 -9.80 -11.28 13.53
CA MET A 1 -9.25 -10.10 12.83
C MET A 1 -7.79 -9.98 13.20
N VAL A 2 -6.92 -9.72 12.23
CA VAL A 2 -5.47 -9.54 12.44
C VAL A 2 -5.14 -8.07 12.24
N PRO A 3 -4.34 -7.43 13.12
CA PRO A 3 -3.85 -6.08 12.89
C PRO A 3 -2.83 -6.06 11.76
N VAL A 4 -3.02 -5.16 10.79
CA VAL A 4 -2.16 -5.05 9.60
C VAL A 4 -1.35 -3.77 9.64
N VAL A 5 -2.03 -2.63 9.82
CA VAL A 5 -1.42 -1.31 9.84
C VAL A 5 -2.07 -0.47 10.93
N GLN A 6 -1.26 0.30 11.66
CA GLN A 6 -1.72 1.32 12.59
C GLN A 6 -0.87 2.58 12.44
N VAL A 7 -1.50 3.71 12.11
CA VAL A 7 -0.79 4.95 11.82
C VAL A 7 -1.46 6.12 12.52
N HIS A 8 -0.67 6.87 13.30
CA HIS A 8 -1.11 8.11 13.92
C HIS A 8 -1.09 9.25 12.91
N GLN A 9 -2.03 10.18 13.05
CA GLN A 9 -2.11 11.37 12.18
C GLN A 9 -0.81 12.17 12.16
N ALA A 10 -0.08 12.23 13.28
CA ALA A 10 1.20 12.93 13.37
C ALA A 10 2.29 12.34 12.45
N ASP A 11 2.20 11.04 12.15
CA ASP A 11 3.16 10.29 11.34
C ASP A 11 2.72 10.16 9.87
N ALA A 12 1.53 10.66 9.51
CA ALA A 12 0.96 10.61 8.15
C ALA A 12 0.62 11.99 7.58
N PRO A 13 1.61 12.91 7.47
CA PRO A 13 1.39 14.23 6.91
C PRO A 13 0.87 14.15 5.47
N GLY A 14 -0.27 14.78 5.20
CA GLY A 14 -0.93 14.80 3.90
C GLY A 14 -2.12 13.85 3.76
N ILE A 15 -2.32 12.94 4.73
CA ILE A 15 -3.50 12.09 4.77
C ILE A 15 -4.64 12.82 5.49
N PRO A 16 -5.83 12.96 4.87
CA PRO A 16 -6.97 13.60 5.50
C PRO A 16 -7.65 12.63 6.47
N PHE A 17 -7.36 12.77 7.75
CA PHE A 17 -8.08 12.04 8.80
C PHE A 17 -9.49 12.64 8.99
N PRO A 18 -10.53 11.82 9.25
CA PRO A 18 -11.85 12.33 9.58
C PRO A 18 -11.83 13.18 10.84
N GLU A 19 -12.76 14.14 10.94
CA GLU A 19 -12.88 14.98 12.12
C GLU A 19 -13.02 14.16 13.41
N GLY A 20 -12.29 14.56 14.45
CA GLY A 20 -12.33 13.90 15.75
C GLY A 20 -11.56 12.58 15.82
N THR A 21 -10.79 12.21 14.79
CA THR A 21 -9.95 11.01 14.79
C THR A 21 -8.50 11.36 14.51
N ASP A 22 -7.57 10.61 15.11
CA ASP A 22 -6.12 10.80 15.01
C ASP A 22 -5.38 9.46 14.82
N LEU A 23 -6.11 8.36 14.66
CA LEU A 23 -5.57 7.02 14.45
C LEU A 23 -6.29 6.30 13.31
N LEU A 24 -5.53 5.87 12.31
CA LEU A 24 -5.94 4.90 11.30
C LEU A 24 -5.53 3.51 11.78
N GLN A 25 -6.48 2.59 11.84
CA GLN A 25 -6.23 1.18 12.10
C GLN A 25 -6.85 0.34 11.00
N VAL A 26 -6.03 -0.48 10.35
CA VAL A 26 -6.45 -1.46 9.35
C VAL A 26 -6.25 -2.85 9.92
N LEU A 27 -7.34 -3.61 9.96
CA LEU A 27 -7.38 -5.01 10.33
C LEU A 27 -7.76 -5.83 9.10
N TRP A 28 -7.48 -7.12 9.06
CA TRP A 28 -8.14 -8.00 8.09
C TRP A 28 -8.70 -9.28 8.68
N CYS A 29 -9.69 -9.83 7.99
CA CYS A 29 -10.12 -11.20 8.19
C CYS A 29 -9.13 -12.11 7.45
N PRO A 30 -8.41 -13.01 8.16
CA PRO A 30 -7.37 -13.84 7.55
C PRO A 30 -7.95 -15.07 6.81
N TYR A 31 -9.27 -15.23 6.77
CA TYR A 31 -9.90 -16.28 5.97
C TYR A 31 -9.89 -15.85 4.50
N ALA A 32 -9.87 -16.83 3.60
CA ALA A 32 -9.93 -16.58 2.16
C ALA A 32 -11.32 -16.04 1.75
N HIS A 33 -11.34 -14.91 1.07
CA HIS A 33 -12.55 -14.28 0.55
C HIS A 33 -12.48 -14.10 -0.98
N GLY A 34 -13.66 -14.12 -1.62
CA GLY A 34 -13.79 -13.88 -3.05
C GLY A 34 -13.25 -15.00 -3.93
N GLU A 35 -13.13 -14.73 -5.23
CA GLU A 35 -12.61 -15.66 -6.24
C GLU A 35 -11.10 -15.89 -6.07
N TYR A 36 -10.37 -14.85 -5.69
CA TYR A 36 -8.91 -14.88 -5.55
C TYR A 36 -8.44 -15.30 -4.15
N CYS A 37 -9.35 -15.73 -3.27
CA CYS A 37 -9.04 -16.30 -1.96
C CYS A 37 -8.05 -15.45 -1.13
N TYR A 38 -8.36 -14.17 -0.88
CA TYR A 38 -7.45 -13.23 -0.20
C TYR A 38 -8.06 -12.68 1.11
N PRO A 39 -7.26 -12.07 2.00
CA PRO A 39 -7.76 -11.53 3.27
C PRO A 39 -8.58 -10.25 3.09
N LEU A 40 -9.67 -10.12 3.85
CA LEU A 40 -10.60 -9.00 3.71
C LEU A 40 -10.25 -7.83 4.65
N PRO A 41 -9.87 -6.65 4.14
CA PRO A 41 -9.53 -5.51 4.98
C PRO A 41 -10.75 -4.87 5.64
N GLN A 42 -10.56 -4.35 6.84
CA GLN A 42 -11.47 -3.50 7.59
C GLN A 42 -10.72 -2.28 8.10
N VAL A 43 -11.24 -1.10 7.76
CA VAL A 43 -10.64 0.19 8.11
C VAL A 43 -11.40 0.81 9.26
N HIS A 44 -10.66 1.28 10.25
CA HIS A 44 -11.21 1.98 11.42
C HIS A 44 -10.46 3.29 11.63
N TRP A 45 -11.20 4.39 11.58
CA TRP A 45 -10.73 5.69 12.05
C TRP A 45 -11.13 5.85 13.52
N ARG A 46 -10.18 6.23 14.38
CA ARG A 46 -10.37 6.26 15.85
C ARG A 46 -9.83 7.54 16.46
N ASP A 47 -10.44 7.97 17.57
CA ASP A 47 -9.81 8.89 18.53
C ASP A 47 -8.97 8.05 19.50
N SER A 48 -7.65 8.20 19.44
CA SER A 48 -6.68 7.47 20.24
C SER A 48 -6.90 7.66 21.74
N ARG A 49 -7.45 8.82 22.15
CA ARG A 49 -7.77 9.12 23.56
C ARG A 49 -8.97 8.34 24.06
N GLY A 50 -9.83 7.86 23.16
CA GLY A 50 -10.98 7.02 23.46
C GLY A 50 -10.65 5.53 23.52
N ILE A 51 -9.40 5.14 23.20
CA ILE A 51 -8.98 3.73 23.24
C ILE A 51 -8.73 3.33 24.70
N GLY A 52 -9.51 2.34 25.14
CA GLY A 52 -9.37 1.72 26.45
C GLY A 52 -8.36 0.57 26.42
N ASP A 53 -8.82 -0.63 26.76
CA ASP A 53 -7.97 -1.81 26.86
C ASP A 53 -7.38 -2.21 25.50
N ILE A 54 -6.06 -2.23 25.41
CA ILE A 54 -5.33 -2.71 24.23
C ILE A 54 -5.23 -4.24 24.30
N LEU A 55 -5.79 -4.89 23.30
CA LEU A 55 -5.75 -6.34 23.18
C LEU A 55 -4.42 -6.81 22.57
N SER A 56 -3.96 -8.00 22.96
CA SER A 56 -2.83 -8.66 22.31
C SER A 56 -3.19 -9.07 20.88
N THR A 57 -2.21 -9.01 19.97
CA THR A 57 -2.34 -9.57 18.62
C THR A 57 -2.73 -11.05 18.72
N PRO A 58 -3.79 -11.50 18.01
CA PRO A 58 -4.15 -12.91 18.02
C PRO A 58 -3.08 -13.75 17.32
N ALA A 59 -2.85 -14.96 17.84
CA ALA A 59 -1.99 -15.92 17.17
C ALA A 59 -2.57 -16.33 15.80
N PRO A 60 -1.71 -16.69 14.83
CA PRO A 60 -2.16 -17.28 13.58
C PRO A 60 -3.10 -18.47 13.81
N VAL A 61 -4.20 -18.51 13.07
CA VAL A 61 -5.15 -19.62 13.14
C VAL A 61 -4.58 -20.81 12.35
N GLU A 62 -4.61 -22.00 12.96
CA GLU A 62 -4.15 -23.22 12.31
C GLU A 62 -4.86 -23.45 10.97
N GLY A 63 -4.08 -23.74 9.92
CA GLY A 63 -4.57 -23.99 8.57
C GLY A 63 -4.83 -22.73 7.73
N LEU A 64 -4.61 -21.53 8.28
CA LEU A 64 -4.56 -20.29 7.49
C LEU A 64 -3.11 -19.94 7.12
N PRO A 65 -2.87 -19.20 6.03
CA PRO A 65 -1.52 -18.79 5.64
C PRO A 65 -0.86 -17.93 6.72
N GLU A 66 0.32 -18.34 7.20
CA GLU A 66 1.05 -17.62 8.25
C GLU A 66 1.60 -16.28 7.74
N ASP A 67 1.90 -16.20 6.45
CA ASP A 67 2.38 -15.02 5.71
C ASP A 67 1.28 -13.95 5.44
N TRP A 68 0.08 -14.16 5.99
CA TRP A 68 -0.97 -13.13 6.10
C TRP A 68 -1.03 -12.53 7.51
N TYR A 69 -0.03 -12.77 8.34
CA TYR A 69 0.09 -12.20 9.67
C TYR A 69 1.38 -11.40 9.71
N PRO A 70 1.31 -10.06 9.64
CA PRO A 70 2.53 -9.27 9.59
C PRO A 70 3.31 -9.40 10.90
N ASN A 71 4.62 -9.53 10.76
CA ASN A 71 5.55 -9.41 11.87
C ASN A 71 5.42 -8.02 12.50
N PRO A 72 5.45 -7.90 13.84
CA PRO A 72 5.51 -6.59 14.48
C PRO A 72 6.76 -5.84 14.05
N CYS A 73 6.58 -4.66 13.45
CA CYS A 73 7.65 -3.78 13.04
C CYS A 73 7.35 -2.33 13.42
N VAL A 74 8.40 -1.52 13.55
CA VAL A 74 8.27 -0.06 13.64
C VAL A 74 8.37 0.50 12.24
N VAL A 75 7.51 1.46 11.92
CA VAL A 75 7.53 2.15 10.62
C VAL A 75 8.31 3.46 10.71
N HIS A 76 9.04 3.77 9.65
CA HIS A 76 9.76 5.03 9.46
C HIS A 76 9.21 5.70 8.19
N PRO A 77 8.13 6.48 8.28
CA PRO A 77 7.46 6.99 7.10
C PRO A 77 8.31 8.04 6.37
N GLU A 78 8.42 7.89 5.05
CA GLU A 78 9.02 8.88 4.15
C GLU A 78 7.96 9.49 3.23
N GLN A 79 8.01 10.81 3.06
CA GLN A 79 7.16 11.50 2.09
C GLN A 79 7.80 11.46 0.71
N VAL A 80 7.17 10.75 -0.21
CA VAL A 80 7.61 10.67 -1.61
C VAL A 80 6.55 11.24 -2.56
N THR A 81 6.98 11.63 -3.76
CA THR A 81 6.07 11.99 -4.85
C THR A 81 5.91 10.79 -5.76
N GLU A 82 4.67 10.42 -6.02
CA GLU A 82 4.32 9.35 -6.95
C GLU A 82 3.58 9.89 -8.18
N TYR A 83 3.64 9.09 -9.23
CA TYR A 83 2.97 9.29 -10.50
C TYR A 83 2.26 7.98 -10.91
N PRO A 84 1.22 8.05 -11.75
CA PRO A 84 0.50 6.85 -12.16
C PRO A 84 1.40 5.87 -12.92
N SER A 85 1.22 4.58 -12.66
CA SER A 85 1.91 3.47 -13.33
C SER A 85 1.01 2.88 -14.42
N ASN A 86 0.48 1.68 -14.27
CA ASN A 86 -0.38 1.07 -15.28
C ASN A 86 -1.68 1.86 -15.54
N ASP A 87 -2.06 2.75 -14.63
CA ASP A 87 -3.17 3.70 -14.80
C ASP A 87 -2.79 5.02 -15.48
N LEU A 88 -1.54 5.19 -15.93
CA LEU A 88 -1.16 6.29 -16.82
C LEU A 88 -1.88 6.12 -18.17
N SER A 89 -2.59 7.15 -18.61
CA SER A 89 -3.35 7.09 -19.86
C SER A 89 -2.45 6.89 -21.08
N TRP A 90 -2.97 6.22 -22.12
CA TRP A 90 -2.25 5.99 -23.37
C TRP A 90 -1.77 7.29 -24.03
N ASP A 91 -2.63 8.32 -24.08
CA ASP A 91 -2.25 9.63 -24.64
C ASP A 91 -1.07 10.25 -23.89
N MET A 92 -1.04 10.11 -22.55
CA MET A 92 0.06 10.64 -21.75
C MET A 92 1.33 9.80 -21.89
N ARG A 93 1.21 8.46 -21.95
CA ARG A 93 2.33 7.55 -22.27
C ARG A 93 2.98 7.95 -23.58
N ASP A 94 2.19 8.16 -24.63
CA ASP A 94 2.68 8.54 -25.94
C ASP A 94 3.33 9.92 -25.93
N ALA A 95 2.72 10.89 -25.24
CA ALA A 95 3.28 12.24 -25.09
C ALA A 95 4.62 12.26 -24.33
N LEU A 96 4.82 11.34 -23.38
CA LEU A 96 6.02 11.25 -22.55
C LEU A 96 7.07 10.26 -23.06
N ARG A 97 6.77 9.47 -24.10
CA ARG A 97 7.64 8.39 -24.59
C ARG A 97 9.09 8.81 -24.79
N GLN A 98 9.32 9.94 -25.49
CA GLN A 98 10.68 10.44 -25.72
C GLN A 98 11.41 10.75 -24.40
N ARG A 99 10.71 11.29 -23.40
CA ARG A 99 11.30 11.58 -22.09
C ARG A 99 11.65 10.31 -21.32
N PHE A 100 10.85 9.26 -21.46
CA PHE A 100 11.16 7.95 -20.87
C PHE A 100 12.41 7.33 -21.52
N ASP A 101 12.52 7.41 -22.86
CA ASP A 101 13.71 6.94 -23.58
C ASP A 101 14.96 7.72 -23.18
N GLU A 102 14.86 9.06 -23.07
CA GLU A 102 15.94 9.93 -22.62
C GLU A 102 16.35 9.65 -21.16
N LEU A 103 15.38 9.46 -20.25
CA LEU A 103 15.64 9.07 -18.86
C LEU A 103 16.44 7.78 -18.80
N HIS A 104 16.00 6.75 -19.53
CA HIS A 104 16.68 5.47 -19.54
C HIS A 104 18.08 5.56 -20.16
N ALA A 105 18.24 6.25 -21.29
CA ALA A 105 19.53 6.42 -21.94
C ALA A 105 20.55 7.20 -21.08
N THR A 106 20.09 8.16 -20.27
CA THR A 106 20.97 9.03 -19.47
C THR A 106 21.27 8.48 -18.08
N THR A 107 20.33 7.76 -17.47
CA THR A 107 20.44 7.32 -16.06
C THR A 107 20.42 5.80 -15.89
N GLY A 108 19.99 5.06 -16.90
CA GLY A 108 19.69 3.63 -16.78
C GLY A 108 18.45 3.33 -15.92
N LEU A 109 17.64 4.33 -15.55
CA LEU A 109 16.40 4.16 -14.81
C LEU A 109 15.21 4.02 -15.76
N HIS A 110 14.24 3.22 -15.35
CA HIS A 110 12.95 3.05 -16.03
C HIS A 110 11.87 3.78 -15.25
N TYR A 111 11.03 4.57 -15.93
CA TYR A 111 9.92 5.30 -15.30
C TYR A 111 9.05 4.39 -14.42
N TRP A 112 8.61 3.26 -14.96
CA TRP A 112 7.69 2.33 -14.27
C TRP A 112 8.24 1.81 -12.94
N TYR A 113 9.49 1.35 -12.93
CA TYR A 113 10.09 0.75 -11.73
C TYR A 113 10.65 1.78 -10.74
N HIS A 114 11.10 2.93 -11.23
CA HIS A 114 11.97 3.82 -10.44
C HIS A 114 11.35 5.18 -10.14
N LEU A 115 10.29 5.59 -10.84
CA LEU A 115 9.74 6.94 -10.73
C LEU A 115 8.21 7.00 -10.63
N ALA A 116 7.47 5.96 -11.04
CA ALA A 116 6.02 5.99 -11.06
C ALA A 116 5.42 5.89 -9.64
N ASP A 117 5.03 4.70 -9.22
CA ASP A 117 4.56 4.44 -7.87
C ASP A 117 5.68 3.81 -7.02
N ALA A 118 5.74 4.14 -5.73
CA ALA A 118 6.64 3.48 -4.81
C ALA A 118 6.07 2.09 -4.47
N PRO A 119 6.86 1.01 -4.53
CA PRO A 119 6.41 -0.30 -4.05
C PRO A 119 6.20 -0.28 -2.52
N GLY A 120 5.73 -1.40 -1.97
CA GLY A 120 5.67 -1.57 -0.52
C GLY A 120 4.40 -1.08 0.17
N ILE A 121 4.47 -1.06 1.50
CA ILE A 121 3.36 -0.62 2.34
C ILE A 121 3.36 0.91 2.39
N LYS A 122 2.29 1.53 1.88
CA LYS A 122 2.23 3.00 1.75
C LYS A 122 0.84 3.57 1.91
N LEU A 123 0.77 4.83 2.35
CA LEU A 123 -0.46 5.60 2.49
C LEU A 123 -0.62 6.63 1.36
N GLY A 124 -1.78 6.64 0.72
CA GLY A 124 -2.06 7.54 -0.40
C GLY A 124 -1.26 7.18 -1.66
N GLY A 125 -1.11 8.16 -2.56
CA GLY A 125 -0.41 7.93 -3.84
C GLY A 125 -1.20 7.05 -4.81
N TYR A 126 -0.49 6.24 -5.58
CA TYR A 126 -1.03 5.36 -6.63
C TYR A 126 -0.82 3.89 -6.25
N PRO A 127 -1.79 2.98 -6.46
CA PRO A 127 -1.53 1.56 -6.29
C PRO A 127 -0.49 1.04 -7.29
N GLY A 128 0.30 0.05 -6.88
CA GLY A 128 1.33 -0.60 -7.71
C GLY A 128 0.77 -1.66 -8.64
N TRP A 129 -0.19 -1.27 -9.48
CA TRP A 129 -0.94 -2.16 -10.36
C TRP A 129 -0.05 -3.12 -11.15
N THR A 130 -0.13 -4.41 -10.85
CA THR A 130 0.50 -5.49 -11.64
C THR A 130 -0.45 -6.04 -12.70
N GLN A 131 -1.75 -5.87 -12.47
CA GLN A 131 -2.84 -6.20 -13.40
C GLN A 131 -3.49 -4.93 -13.98
N GLU A 132 -4.57 -5.10 -14.75
CA GLU A 132 -5.35 -3.98 -15.27
C GLU A 132 -5.88 -3.12 -14.10
N PRO A 133 -5.60 -1.80 -14.07
CA PRO A 133 -6.00 -0.97 -12.95
C PRO A 133 -7.50 -0.96 -12.67
N CYS A 134 -7.88 -1.24 -11.42
CA CYS A 134 -9.28 -1.29 -11.01
C CYS A 134 -9.56 -0.26 -9.91
N TRP A 135 -9.93 0.96 -10.32
CA TRP A 135 -10.34 2.00 -9.39
C TRP A 135 -11.82 1.83 -9.03
N PRO A 136 -12.18 1.63 -7.75
CA PRO A 136 -13.58 1.47 -7.39
C PRO A 136 -14.32 2.82 -7.38
N ASP A 137 -15.59 2.78 -7.75
CA ASP A 137 -16.53 3.88 -7.55
C ASP A 137 -17.28 3.70 -6.23
N CYS A 138 -17.53 4.81 -5.54
CA CYS A 138 -18.31 4.81 -4.32
C CYS A 138 -19.79 4.50 -4.61
N GLU A 139 -20.34 3.43 -4.01
CA GLU A 139 -21.75 3.06 -4.20
C GLU A 139 -22.73 4.16 -3.75
N ALA A 140 -22.35 5.00 -2.79
CA ALA A 140 -23.23 6.03 -2.24
C ALA A 140 -23.33 7.30 -3.10
N CYS A 141 -22.23 7.76 -3.70
CA CYS A 141 -22.20 9.01 -4.48
C CYS A 141 -21.85 8.82 -5.97
N GLY A 142 -21.44 7.63 -6.39
CA GLY A 142 -21.01 7.32 -7.75
C GLY A 142 -19.68 7.93 -8.17
N GLY A 143 -18.95 8.60 -7.26
CA GLY A 143 -17.64 9.16 -7.54
C GLY A 143 -16.52 8.13 -7.37
N ARG A 144 -15.47 8.23 -8.20
CA ARG A 144 -14.24 7.42 -8.07
C ARG A 144 -13.62 7.63 -6.69
N MET A 145 -13.30 6.52 -6.03
CA MET A 145 -12.66 6.54 -4.72
C MET A 145 -11.18 6.89 -4.82
N GLU A 146 -10.61 7.39 -3.74
CA GLU A 146 -9.20 7.74 -3.64
C GLU A 146 -8.42 6.60 -2.98
N HIS A 147 -7.17 6.40 -3.37
CA HIS A 147 -6.30 5.40 -2.76
C HIS A 147 -5.94 5.83 -1.33
N LEU A 148 -6.17 4.93 -0.37
CA LEU A 148 -5.88 5.14 1.05
C LEU A 148 -4.61 4.41 1.45
N LEU A 149 -4.50 3.12 1.17
CA LEU A 149 -3.42 2.27 1.65
C LEU A 149 -3.13 1.15 0.66
N THR A 150 -1.84 0.93 0.37
CA THR A 150 -1.34 -0.33 -0.19
C THR A 150 -0.71 -1.14 0.93
N VAL A 151 -1.07 -2.42 1.02
CA VAL A 151 -0.35 -3.42 1.80
C VAL A 151 0.24 -4.42 0.80
N ALA A 152 1.53 -4.26 0.48
CA ALA A 152 2.24 -5.13 -0.44
C ALA A 152 2.96 -6.26 0.30
N SER A 153 3.28 -7.34 -0.42
CA SER A 153 4.10 -8.42 0.10
C SER A 153 5.52 -7.95 0.43
N TRP A 154 6.12 -7.15 -0.47
CA TRP A 154 7.51 -6.69 -0.37
C TRP A 154 7.60 -5.17 -0.54
N GLU A 155 8.56 -4.55 0.13
CA GLU A 155 8.81 -3.11 0.11
C GLU A 155 9.44 -2.62 -1.19
N PHE A 156 10.09 -3.51 -1.95
CA PHE A 156 10.68 -3.23 -3.26
C PHE A 156 10.97 -4.54 -4.00
N ASP A 157 11.52 -4.46 -5.21
CA ASP A 157 11.97 -5.59 -6.04
C ASP A 157 13.45 -5.44 -6.43
N GLY A 158 13.95 -6.33 -7.28
CA GLY A 158 15.34 -6.38 -7.72
C GLY A 158 15.86 -5.13 -8.44
N GLU A 159 15.00 -4.27 -8.94
CA GLU A 159 15.36 -2.99 -9.59
C GLU A 159 14.90 -1.77 -8.79
N SER A 160 13.68 -1.81 -8.25
CA SER A 160 13.04 -0.64 -7.62
C SER A 160 13.75 -0.17 -6.35
N TRP A 161 14.53 -1.03 -5.68
CA TRP A 161 15.38 -0.65 -4.54
C TRP A 161 16.34 0.51 -4.84
N ARG A 162 16.75 0.69 -6.10
CA ARG A 162 17.72 1.72 -6.49
C ARG A 162 17.24 3.14 -6.18
N THR A 163 15.93 3.37 -6.22
CA THR A 163 15.29 4.67 -5.97
C THR A 163 14.39 4.67 -4.75
N TRP A 164 13.75 3.54 -4.44
CA TRP A 164 12.73 3.47 -3.38
C TRP A 164 13.22 2.93 -2.05
N LEU A 165 14.39 2.26 -2.02
CA LEU A 165 14.97 1.87 -0.74
C LEU A 165 15.49 3.12 0.00
N PRO A 166 15.05 3.34 1.26
CA PRO A 166 15.59 4.37 2.14
C PRO A 166 17.11 4.38 2.16
N VAL A 167 17.71 5.55 2.23
CA VAL A 167 19.18 5.68 2.19
C VAL A 167 19.81 4.99 3.42
N GLU A 168 19.13 5.05 4.55
CA GLU A 168 19.49 4.47 5.84
C GLU A 168 19.54 2.94 5.80
N ASP A 169 18.75 2.31 4.93
CA ASP A 169 18.65 0.84 4.79
C ASP A 169 19.57 0.29 3.69
N ARG A 170 20.27 1.16 2.96
CA ARG A 170 21.25 0.76 1.94
C ARG A 170 22.50 0.19 2.60
N THR A 171 23.04 -0.84 1.97
CA THR A 171 24.32 -1.46 2.34
C THR A 171 25.34 -1.29 1.21
N ASP A 172 26.61 -1.55 1.49
CA ASP A 172 27.67 -1.54 0.46
C ASP A 172 27.39 -2.51 -0.70
N SER A 173 26.63 -3.59 -0.43
CA SER A 173 26.18 -4.58 -1.41
C SER A 173 24.80 -4.30 -2.01
N GLY A 174 24.18 -3.15 -1.70
CA GLY A 174 22.82 -2.80 -2.12
C GLY A 174 21.85 -2.84 -0.94
N TRP A 175 21.33 -4.02 -0.60
CA TRP A 175 20.27 -4.19 0.41
C TRP A 175 20.30 -5.58 1.06
N THR A 176 19.45 -5.80 2.07
CA THR A 176 19.32 -7.09 2.78
C THR A 176 17.88 -7.63 2.69
N GLU A 177 17.70 -8.95 2.70
CA GLU A 177 16.36 -9.58 2.67
C GLU A 177 15.42 -9.05 3.75
N ALA A 178 15.95 -8.72 4.93
CA ALA A 178 15.18 -8.13 6.02
C ALA A 178 14.63 -6.73 5.69
N ALA A 179 15.32 -5.95 4.85
CA ALA A 179 14.84 -4.65 4.38
C ALA A 179 13.75 -4.79 3.30
N ASN A 180 13.77 -5.89 2.55
CA ASN A 180 12.81 -6.13 1.47
C ASN A 180 11.44 -6.58 2.00
N ASN A 181 11.41 -7.39 3.05
CA ASN A 181 10.17 -7.90 3.62
C ASN A 181 10.20 -7.87 5.16
N PRO A 182 10.25 -6.68 5.78
CA PRO A 182 10.26 -6.55 7.24
C PRO A 182 8.93 -7.04 7.86
N ALA A 183 7.82 -6.88 7.15
CA ALA A 183 6.50 -7.32 7.59
C ALA A 183 6.32 -8.85 7.49
N GLY A 184 7.19 -9.57 6.78
CA GLY A 184 7.07 -11.02 6.56
C GLY A 184 5.83 -11.43 5.78
N LEU A 185 5.28 -10.54 4.95
CA LEU A 185 4.06 -10.79 4.20
C LEU A 185 4.35 -11.51 2.88
N CYS A 186 3.42 -12.36 2.45
CA CYS A 186 3.38 -12.92 1.10
C CYS A 186 1.92 -13.15 0.71
N LEU A 187 1.43 -12.34 -0.23
CA LEU A 187 0.02 -12.28 -0.62
C LEU A 187 -0.14 -12.80 -2.04
N GLY A 188 -0.64 -14.02 -2.18
CA GLY A 188 -0.69 -14.69 -3.48
C GLY A 188 0.72 -14.94 -4.03
N ASP A 189 0.97 -14.60 -5.28
CA ASP A 189 2.30 -14.66 -5.90
C ASP A 189 3.07 -13.34 -5.68
N ALA A 190 3.25 -12.95 -4.42
CA ALA A 190 3.88 -11.68 -4.01
C ALA A 190 3.18 -10.38 -4.48
N GLY A 191 1.85 -10.39 -4.50
CA GLY A 191 1.01 -9.23 -4.83
C GLY A 191 0.74 -8.29 -3.64
N GLY A 192 -0.41 -7.62 -3.67
CA GLY A 192 -0.82 -6.64 -2.66
C GLY A 192 -2.33 -6.44 -2.53
N VAL A 193 -2.74 -5.87 -1.39
CA VAL A 193 -4.11 -5.40 -1.15
C VAL A 193 -4.12 -3.88 -1.21
N TYR A 194 -4.98 -3.33 -2.06
CA TYR A 194 -5.20 -1.90 -2.20
C TYR A 194 -6.51 -1.52 -1.54
N ILE A 195 -6.47 -0.49 -0.70
CA ILE A 195 -7.63 0.02 0.04
C ILE A 195 -7.91 1.42 -0.46
N PHE A 196 -9.18 1.69 -0.72
CA PHE A 196 -9.68 2.95 -1.24
C PHE A 196 -10.73 3.53 -0.29
N GLU A 197 -10.88 4.84 -0.33
CA GLU A 197 -11.88 5.56 0.46
C GLU A 197 -12.57 6.63 -0.37
N CYS A 198 -13.85 6.87 -0.09
CA CYS A 198 -14.55 8.00 -0.67
C CYS A 198 -14.50 9.19 0.29
N ARG A 199 -13.71 10.21 -0.05
CA ARG A 199 -13.58 11.43 0.77
C ARG A 199 -14.72 12.42 0.60
N ALA A 200 -15.54 12.26 -0.43
CA ALA A 200 -16.71 13.09 -0.67
C ALA A 200 -17.91 12.72 0.23
N CYS A 201 -17.99 11.45 0.66
CA CYS A 201 -19.07 10.95 1.51
C CYS A 201 -18.71 11.12 3.00
N PRO A 202 -19.64 11.61 3.85
CA PRO A 202 -19.38 11.79 5.28
C PRO A 202 -18.95 10.51 6.01
N ASP A 203 -19.56 9.38 5.65
CA ASP A 203 -19.30 8.09 6.30
C ASP A 203 -17.99 7.42 5.82
N ARG A 204 -17.26 8.07 4.90
CA ARG A 204 -16.06 7.55 4.22
C ARG A 204 -16.12 6.07 3.86
N PRO A 205 -17.06 5.65 2.98
CA PRO A 205 -17.13 4.28 2.48
C PRO A 205 -15.78 3.78 1.98
N ILE A 206 -15.53 2.48 2.17
CA ILE A 206 -14.26 1.82 1.87
C ILE A 206 -14.44 0.83 0.71
N GLY A 207 -13.54 0.91 -0.26
CA GLY A 207 -13.38 -0.07 -1.33
C GLY A 207 -12.05 -0.78 -1.15
N HIS A 208 -11.90 -1.95 -1.76
CA HIS A 208 -10.62 -2.65 -1.77
C HIS A 208 -10.47 -3.46 -3.04
N TRP A 209 -9.23 -3.75 -3.39
CA TRP A 209 -8.86 -4.61 -4.49
C TRP A 209 -7.68 -5.48 -4.09
N PHE A 210 -7.64 -6.71 -4.57
CA PHE A 210 -6.48 -7.58 -4.46
C PHE A 210 -5.85 -7.71 -5.83
N ASP A 211 -4.56 -7.41 -5.90
CA ASP A 211 -3.77 -7.52 -7.11
C ASP A 211 -2.74 -8.64 -6.90
N CYS A 212 -2.77 -9.64 -7.77
CA CYS A 212 -1.81 -10.74 -7.75
C CYS A 212 -0.73 -10.42 -8.78
N SER A 213 0.53 -10.45 -8.36
CA SER A 213 1.68 -10.26 -9.26
C SER A 213 1.87 -11.46 -10.19
#